data_AF-A0A9D6FZF5-F1
#
_entry.id   AF-A0A9D6FZF5-F1
#
_cell.length_a   1.000
_cell.length_b   1.000
_cell.length_c   1.000
_cell.angle_alpha   90.00
_cell.angle_beta   90.00
_cell.angle_gamma   90.00
#
_symmetry.space_group_name_H-M   'P 1'
#
loop_
_entity.id
_entity.type
_entity.pdbx_description
1 polymer ?
#
loop_
_entity_poly.entity_id
_entity_poly.type
_entity_poly.pdbx_seq_one_letter_code
_entity_poly.pdbx_strand_id
1 'polypeptide(L)'
;MYIAQLRDGRFYVGISQYPPPALLAHHQAGRHAQFARVEGVTSVLWTEIHPSLESARRREVQLKRWSHAKKQALIDGDVERLKRLARSRHRR
;
A
#
# COMPACT_ATOMS: atom_id res chain seq x y z
N MET A 1 4.64 -2.62 6.30
CA MET A 1 4.36 -2.04 4.97
C MET A 1 3.02 -1.32 5.00
N TYR A 2 2.74 -0.48 4.01
CA TYR A 2 1.51 0.29 3.94
C TYR A 2 1.05 0.53 2.50
N ILE A 3 -0.23 0.84 2.34
CA ILE A 3 -0.84 1.34 1.11
C ILE A 3 -1.42 2.71 1.41
N ALA A 4 -1.04 3.69 0.60
CA ALA A 4 -1.52 5.06 0.70
C ALA A 4 -2.22 5.48 -0.59
N GLN A 5 -3.21 6.36 -0.47
CA GLN A 5 -3.87 6.97 -1.60
C GLN A 5 -3.15 8.26 -2.00
N LEU A 6 -2.97 8.42 -3.30
CA LEU A 6 -2.48 9.64 -3.91
C LEU A 6 -3.65 10.53 -4.33
N ARG A 7 -3.39 11.83 -4.50
CA ARG A 7 -4.38 12.85 -4.91
C ARG A 7 -5.10 12.50 -6.22
N ASP A 8 -4.44 11.77 -7.10
CA ASP A 8 -4.98 11.30 -8.38
C ASP A 8 -5.76 9.98 -8.29
N GLY A 9 -6.01 9.47 -7.08
CA GLY A 9 -6.73 8.21 -6.85
C GLY A 9 -5.89 6.94 -7.06
N ARG A 10 -4.60 7.06 -7.41
CA ARG A 10 -3.69 5.91 -7.47
C ARG A 10 -3.28 5.47 -6.07
N PHE A 11 -2.84 4.21 -5.99
CA PHE A 11 -2.30 3.66 -4.76
C PHE A 11 -0.78 3.60 -4.80
N TYR A 12 -0.17 4.18 -3.78
CA TYR A 12 1.23 4.02 -3.46
C TYR A 12 1.41 2.87 -2.47
N VAL A 13 2.40 2.02 -2.71
CA VAL A 13 2.72 0.88 -1.85
C VAL A 13 4.17 0.99 -1.42
N GLY A 14 4.41 1.03 -0.11
CA GLY A 14 5.75 1.22 0.45
C GLY A 14 5.97 0.46 1.75
N ILE A 15 7.23 0.42 2.18
CA ILE A 15 7.65 -0.15 3.46
C ILE A 15 8.16 0.98 4.33
N SER A 16 7.75 0.97 5.60
CA SER A 16 8.28 1.86 6.64
C SER A 16 8.65 1.02 7.85
N GLN A 17 9.69 1.46 8.55
CA GLN A 17 10.08 0.93 9.86
C GLN A 17 9.32 1.64 11.00
N TYR A 18 8.64 2.75 10.69
CA TYR A 18 7.86 3.52 11.64
C TYR A 18 6.42 3.03 11.72
N PRO A 19 5.82 3.06 12.92
CA PRO A 19 4.40 2.76 13.08
C PRO A 19 3.51 3.79 12.36
N PRO A 20 2.27 3.44 11.99
CA PRO A 20 1.40 4.29 11.15
C PRO A 20 1.19 5.73 11.65
N PRO A 21 0.99 6.00 12.95
CA PRO A 21 0.84 7.36 13.45
C PRO A 21 2.09 8.22 13.25
N ALA A 22 3.26 7.62 13.47
CA ALA A 22 4.54 8.28 13.25
C ALA A 22 4.77 8.53 11.75
N LEU A 23 4.41 7.58 10.87
CA LEU A 23 4.54 7.72 9.42
C LEU A 23 3.79 8.95 8.88
N LEU A 24 2.55 9.17 9.32
CA LEU A 24 1.75 10.31 8.87
C LEU A 24 2.31 11.64 9.40
N ALA A 25 2.73 11.67 10.67
CA ALA A 25 3.37 12.84 11.26
C ALA A 25 4.70 13.19 10.57
N HIS A 26 5.51 12.17 10.23
CA HIS A 26 6.76 12.34 9.49
C HIS A 26 6.54 12.86 8.06
N HIS A 27 5.42 12.48 7.42
CA HIS A 27 5.01 13.01 6.12
C HIS A 27 4.63 14.49 6.20
N GLN A 28 3.76 14.85 7.16
CA GLN A 28 3.37 16.25 7.39
C GLN A 28 4.56 17.14 7.75
N ALA A 29 5.56 16.60 8.45
CA ALA A 29 6.78 17.31 8.80
C ALA A 29 7.81 17.40 7.65
N GLY A 30 7.59 16.75 6.50
CA GLY A 30 8.50 16.80 5.35
C GLY A 30 9.86 16.12 5.56
N ARG A 31 10.02 15.27 6.59
CA ARG A 31 11.34 14.84 7.10
C ARG A 31 11.92 13.55 6.52
N HIS A 32 11.36 12.96 5.46
CA HIS A 32 11.95 11.77 4.82
C HIS A 32 12.01 11.89 3.30
N ALA A 33 13.23 12.08 2.77
CA ALA A 33 13.50 12.45 1.38
C ALA A 33 13.06 11.45 0.28
N GLN A 34 12.54 10.27 0.56
CA GLN A 34 11.97 9.38 -0.47
C GLN A 34 10.45 9.24 -0.40
N PHE A 35 9.89 9.17 0.81
CA PHE A 35 8.44 9.12 1.01
C PHE A 35 7.79 10.51 0.98
N ALA A 36 8.42 11.53 1.58
CA ALA A 36 7.97 12.92 1.50
C ALA A 36 8.14 13.53 0.10
N ARG A 37 8.92 12.88 -0.78
CA ARG A 37 8.98 13.23 -2.22
C ARG A 37 7.79 12.69 -3.01
N VAL A 38 7.00 11.76 -2.44
CA VAL A 38 5.74 11.34 -3.06
C VAL A 38 4.71 12.42 -2.77
N GLU A 39 4.80 13.50 -3.53
CA GLU A 39 3.87 14.62 -3.39
C GLU A 39 2.45 14.14 -3.69
N GLY A 40 1.53 14.46 -2.78
CA GLY A 40 0.11 14.16 -2.95
C GLY A 40 -0.40 12.89 -2.28
N VAL A 41 0.31 12.29 -1.32
CA VAL A 41 -0.32 11.32 -0.42
C VAL A 41 -1.44 12.03 0.37
N THR A 42 -2.67 11.55 0.23
CA THR A 42 -3.84 12.09 0.93
C THR A 42 -4.09 11.36 2.24
N SER A 43 -4.06 10.02 2.20
CA SER A 43 -4.38 9.17 3.35
C SER A 43 -3.63 7.83 3.27
N VAL A 44 -3.28 7.27 4.44
CA VAL A 44 -2.86 5.87 4.55
C VAL A 44 -4.12 5.02 4.71
N LEU A 45 -4.38 4.14 3.74
CA LEU A 45 -5.61 3.34 3.70
C LEU A 45 -5.43 1.94 4.30
N TRP A 46 -4.20 1.41 4.30
CA TRP A 46 -3.91 0.08 4.81
C TRP A 46 -2.50 -0.02 5.37
N THR A 47 -2.33 -0.81 6.42
CA THR A 47 -1.02 -1.09 7.03
C THR A 47 -0.90 -2.55 7.44
N GLU A 48 0.24 -3.17 7.15
CA GLU A 48 0.52 -4.58 7.45
C GLU A 48 1.90 -4.69 8.11
N ILE A 49 1.97 -5.30 9.29
CA ILE A 49 3.21 -5.48 10.05
C ILE A 49 3.87 -6.78 9.61
N HIS A 50 5.19 -6.76 9.39
CA HIS A 50 5.97 -7.94 9.05
C HIS A 50 7.14 -8.09 10.03
N PRO A 51 7.54 -9.33 10.36
CA PRO A 51 8.63 -9.60 11.31
C PRO A 51 10.02 -9.27 10.74
N SER A 52 10.17 -9.17 9.42
CA SER A 52 11.46 -8.89 8.78
C SER A 52 11.30 -8.00 7.55
N LEU A 53 12.37 -7.26 7.21
CA LEU A 53 12.41 -6.42 6.02
C LEU A 53 12.23 -7.24 4.73
N GLU A 54 12.77 -8.46 4.68
CA GLU A 54 12.59 -9.35 3.54
C GLU A 54 11.14 -9.78 3.34
N SER A 55 10.43 -10.14 4.43
CA SER A 55 9.01 -10.47 4.37
C SER A 55 8.18 -9.29 3.86
N ALA A 56 8.46 -8.09 4.40
CA ALA A 56 7.84 -6.85 3.94
C ALA A 56 8.13 -6.56 2.45
N ARG A 57 9.37 -6.77 1.98
CA ARG A 57 9.76 -6.59 0.57
C ARG A 57 9.05 -7.56 -0.36
N ARG A 58 8.97 -8.85 0.00
CA ARG A 58 8.23 -9.84 -0.79
C ARG A 58 6.76 -9.45 -0.94
N ARG A 59 6.15 -9.00 0.15
CA ARG A 59 4.76 -8.54 0.15
C ARG A 59 4.56 -7.26 -0.66
N GLU A 60 5.48 -6.30 -0.54
CA GLU A 60 5.46 -5.07 -1.31
C GLU A 60 5.54 -5.35 -2.82
N VAL A 61 6.48 -6.21 -3.25
CA VAL A 61 6.60 -6.64 -4.66
C VAL A 61 5.33 -7.33 -5.13
N GLN A 62 4.73 -8.18 -4.30
CA GLN A 62 3.46 -8.84 -4.62
C GLN A 62 2.35 -7.81 -4.84
N LEU A 63 2.16 -6.87 -3.92
CA LEU A 63 1.13 -5.85 -4.00
C LEU A 63 1.39 -4.85 -5.14
N LYS A 64 2.64 -4.48 -5.43
CA LYS A 64 2.97 -3.63 -6.58
C LYS A 64 2.45 -4.21 -7.90
N ARG A 65 2.49 -5.54 -8.05
CA ARG A 65 1.98 -6.28 -9.23
C ARG A 65 0.45 -6.46 -9.24
N TRP A 66 -0.26 -6.10 -8.17
CA TRP A 66 -1.72 -6.20 -8.13
C TRP A 66 -2.38 -5.06 -8.90
N SER A 67 -3.51 -5.37 -9.53
CA SER A 67 -4.37 -4.36 -10.13
C SER A 67 -4.93 -3.43 -9.05
N HIS A 68 -5.34 -2.23 -9.46
CA HIS A 68 -6.00 -1.26 -8.58
C HIS A 68 -7.19 -1.89 -7.85
N ALA A 69 -8.05 -2.64 -8.56
CA ALA A 69 -9.20 -3.33 -7.98
C ALA A 69 -8.83 -4.37 -6.90
N LYS A 70 -7.71 -5.09 -7.04
CA LYS A 70 -7.25 -6.04 -6.01
C LYS A 70 -6.74 -5.31 -4.76
N LYS A 71 -6.02 -4.21 -4.94
CA LYS A 71 -5.56 -3.35 -3.84
C LYS A 71 -6.75 -2.74 -3.10
N GLN A 72 -7.75 -2.25 -3.84
CA GLN A 72 -8.99 -1.74 -3.26
C GLN A 72 -9.73 -2.82 -2.45
N ALA A 73 -9.92 -4.01 -3.01
CA ALA A 73 -10.56 -5.11 -2.29
C ALA A 73 -9.81 -5.51 -1.01
N LEU A 74 -8.48 -5.41 -0.99
CA LEU A 74 -7.68 -5.61 0.22
C LEU A 74 -7.92 -4.49 1.26
N ILE A 75 -7.94 -3.23 0.81
CA ILE A 75 -8.21 -2.06 1.66
C ILE A 75 -9.61 -2.15 2.27
N ASP A 76 -10.60 -2.55 1.48
CA ASP A 76 -12.01 -2.68 1.91
C ASP A 76 -12.24 -3.88 2.85
N GLY A 77 -11.24 -4.75 3.04
CA GLY A 77 -11.42 -6.01 3.78
C GLY A 77 -12.27 -7.05 3.06
N ASP A 78 -12.61 -6.83 1.77
CA ASP A 78 -13.44 -7.72 0.97
C ASP A 78 -12.62 -8.88 0.39
N VAL A 79 -12.39 -9.88 1.24
CA VAL A 79 -11.63 -11.09 0.91
C VAL A 79 -12.27 -11.88 -0.22
N GLU A 80 -13.60 -11.91 -0.30
CA GLU A 80 -14.34 -12.64 -1.33
C GLU A 80 -14.15 -12.02 -2.71
N ARG A 81 -14.25 -10.69 -2.80
CA ARG A 81 -13.92 -9.94 -4.02
C ARG A 81 -12.45 -10.09 -4.39
N LEU A 82 -11.54 -10.06 -3.41
CA LEU A 82 -10.11 -10.28 -3.65
C LEU A 82 -9.85 -11.67 -4.26
N LYS A 83 -10.44 -12.73 -3.70
CA LYS A 83 -10.34 -14.10 -4.25
C LYS A 83 -10.90 -14.18 -5.67
N ARG A 84 -12.04 -13.53 -5.93
CA ARG A 84 -12.66 -13.50 -7.26
C ARG A 84 -11.75 -12.84 -8.29
N LEU A 85 -11.21 -11.66 -7.97
CA LEU A 85 -10.26 -10.93 -8.82
C LEU A 85 -8.93 -11.68 -8.98
N ALA A 86 -8.53 -12.48 -7.99
CA ALA A 86 -7.35 -13.35 -8.08
C ALA A 86 -7.53 -14.46 -9.12
N ARG A 87 -8.74 -15.04 -9.19
CA ARG A 87 -9.10 -16.11 -10.14
C ARG A 87 -9.30 -15.60 -11.57
N SER A 88 -9.77 -14.36 -11.76
CA SER A 88 -10.00 -13.80 -13.10
C SER A 88 -8.68 -13.33 -13.74
N ARG A 89 -7.81 -14.28 -14.08
CA ARG A 89 -6.66 -14.06 -14.97
C ARG A 89 -6.76 -14.89 -16.25
N HIS A 90 -7.96 -15.36 -16.57
CA HIS A 90 -8.26 -16.02 -17.84
C HIS A 90 -9.14 -15.10 -18.68
N ARG A 91 -8.53 -14.44 -19.68
CA ARG A 91 -9.09 -13.77 -20.88
C ARG A 91 -8.07 -12.72 -21.33
N ARG A 92 -7.59 -12.66 -22.57
CA ARG A 92 -7.71 -13.45 -23.80
C ARG A 92 -6.34 -13.40 -24.48
#